data_AF-A0A135UWX0-F1
#
_entry.id   AF-A0A135UWX0-F1
#
_cell.length_a   1.000
_cell.length_b   1.000
_cell.length_c   1.000
_cell.angle_alpha   90.00
_cell.angle_beta   90.00
_cell.angle_gamma   90.00
#
_symmetry.space_group_name_H-M   'P 1'
#
loop_
_entity.id
_entity.type
_entity.pdbx_description
1 polymer ?
#
loop_
_entity_poly.entity_id
_entity_poly.type
_entity_poly.pdbx_seq_one_letter_code
_entity_poly.pdbx_strand_id
1 'polypeptide(L)'
;MPRRTRASLQAEIKDKAGSLPMPASNAIIPPNSSESIPTLLFEDHSKWESYLENSYQNALGVWLKISKKNAEKPTVTYDQALDVALCFGWIDGQRKAFDEQHFIQRFTPRRKNSLWSKRNVDKVAALTQAERMRPAGQAEVNAAKADGRWDRAYSSASTMEVPSDFAGALRRNNEANKFFDALNKTQRYAFLWRIETTRRPETRKRKIDQFVNLLAEHKTL
;
A
#
# COMPACT_ATOMS: atom_id res chain seq x y z
N MET A 1 -39.02 34.14 -51.58
CA MET A 1 -39.08 33.35 -50.32
C MET A 1 -37.66 33.19 -49.78
N PRO A 2 -37.27 33.91 -48.71
CA PRO A 2 -35.88 33.93 -48.24
C PRO A 2 -35.51 32.66 -47.46
N ARG A 3 -34.25 32.22 -47.64
CA ARG A 3 -33.66 31.01 -47.04
C ARG A 3 -33.51 31.15 -45.52
N ARG A 4 -34.01 30.18 -44.76
CA ARG A 4 -33.82 30.05 -43.31
C ARG A 4 -32.34 29.94 -42.95
N THR A 5 -31.88 30.72 -41.98
CA THR A 5 -30.49 30.74 -41.50
C THR A 5 -30.26 29.70 -40.41
N ARG A 6 -29.01 29.24 -40.27
CA ARG A 6 -28.55 28.21 -39.30
C ARG A 6 -28.88 28.52 -37.83
N ALA A 7 -29.14 29.79 -37.50
CA ALA A 7 -29.61 30.21 -36.17
C ALA A 7 -31.08 29.83 -35.89
N SER A 8 -31.92 29.68 -36.92
CA SER A 8 -33.33 29.27 -36.78
C SER A 8 -33.52 27.77 -36.55
N LEU A 9 -32.51 26.94 -36.83
CA LEU A 9 -32.52 25.50 -36.53
C LEU A 9 -32.04 25.17 -35.10
N GLN A 10 -31.34 26.10 -34.43
CA GLN A 10 -30.83 25.88 -33.07
C GLN A 10 -31.80 26.37 -31.97
N ALA A 11 -32.83 27.15 -32.32
CA ALA A 11 -33.87 27.56 -31.39
C ALA A 11 -35.00 26.52 -31.23
N GLU A 12 -35.27 25.69 -32.25
CA GLU A 12 -36.32 24.65 -32.20
C GLU A 12 -35.88 23.35 -31.49
N ILE A 13 -34.59 23.16 -31.19
CA ILE A 13 -34.10 22.01 -30.42
C ILE A 13 -34.21 22.27 -28.90
N LYS A 14 -34.46 23.51 -28.47
CA LYS A 14 -34.42 23.89 -27.05
C LYS A 14 -35.74 23.71 -26.29
N ASP A 15 -36.86 23.40 -26.96
CA ASP A 15 -38.20 23.29 -26.33
C ASP A 15 -38.84 21.90 -26.36
N LYS A 16 -38.10 20.83 -26.69
CA LYS A 16 -38.58 19.44 -26.57
C LYS A 16 -37.54 18.50 -25.98
N ALA A 17 -37.31 18.62 -24.68
CA ALA A 17 -36.73 17.55 -23.87
C ALA A 17 -37.25 17.67 -22.43
N GLY A 18 -38.52 17.27 -22.24
CA GLY A 18 -39.06 16.99 -20.93
C GLY A 18 -38.41 15.73 -20.34
N SER A 19 -38.00 15.85 -19.08
CA SER A 19 -37.86 14.82 -18.04
C SER A 19 -37.41 13.42 -18.48
N LEU A 20 -36.12 13.14 -18.31
CA LEU A 20 -35.60 11.78 -18.10
C LEU A 20 -34.82 11.78 -16.78
N PRO A 21 -35.05 10.80 -15.87
CA PRO A 21 -34.32 10.73 -14.62
C PRO A 21 -32.87 10.32 -14.92
N MET A 22 -31.93 11.18 -14.55
CA MET A 22 -30.50 10.86 -14.55
C MET A 22 -30.23 9.81 -13.46
N PRO A 23 -29.50 8.71 -13.74
CA PRO A 23 -29.05 7.81 -12.68
C PRO A 23 -28.10 8.58 -11.75
N ALA A 24 -28.28 8.37 -10.45
CA ALA A 24 -27.50 9.01 -9.39
C ALA A 24 -26.00 8.87 -9.68
N SER A 25 -25.36 9.99 -9.97
CA SER A 25 -23.91 10.10 -9.98
C SER A 25 -23.43 9.88 -8.55
N ASN A 26 -22.80 8.73 -8.29
CA ASN A 26 -22.04 8.50 -7.07
C ASN A 26 -20.88 9.50 -7.04
N ALA A 27 -21.15 10.68 -6.49
CA ALA A 27 -20.12 11.63 -6.13
C ALA A 27 -19.18 10.94 -5.14
N ILE A 28 -17.95 10.68 -5.58
CA ILE A 28 -16.83 10.44 -4.68
C ILE A 28 -16.67 11.75 -3.91
N ILE A 29 -17.28 11.82 -2.72
CA ILE A 29 -17.06 12.93 -1.80
C ILE A 29 -15.58 12.87 -1.43
N PRO A 30 -14.74 13.85 -1.81
CA PRO A 30 -13.39 13.92 -1.28
C PRO A 30 -13.51 14.14 0.23
N PRO A 31 -12.80 13.36 1.09
CA PRO A 31 -12.91 13.54 2.53
C PRO A 31 -12.44 14.96 2.90
N ASN A 32 -13.32 15.71 3.56
CA ASN A 32 -13.03 16.99 4.18
C ASN A 32 -11.81 16.84 5.11
N SER A 33 -10.86 17.77 4.98
CA SER A 33 -9.50 17.70 5.54
C SER A 33 -9.38 18.08 7.02
N SER A 34 -10.29 17.61 7.88
CA SER A 34 -10.23 17.83 9.34
C SER A 34 -10.44 16.56 10.19
N GLU A 35 -10.73 15.40 9.59
CA GLU A 35 -10.93 14.16 10.34
C GLU A 35 -9.60 13.48 10.68
N SER A 36 -9.30 13.36 11.97
CA SER A 36 -8.18 12.57 12.46
C SER A 36 -8.44 11.08 12.29
N ILE A 37 -7.43 10.31 11.88
CA ILE A 37 -7.53 8.84 11.73
C ILE A 37 -7.89 8.23 13.11
N PRO A 38 -9.02 7.52 13.25
CA PRO A 38 -9.46 7.00 14.54
C PRO A 38 -8.54 5.91 15.04
N THR A 39 -8.38 5.81 16.37
CA THR A 39 -7.67 4.71 17.03
C THR A 39 -8.68 3.74 17.62
N LEU A 40 -8.68 2.48 17.16
CA LEU A 40 -9.65 1.45 17.52
C LEU A 40 -8.95 0.23 18.12
N LEU A 41 -9.64 -0.50 18.99
CA LEU A 41 -9.19 -1.76 19.57
C LEU A 41 -10.22 -2.84 19.28
N PHE A 42 -9.76 -4.03 18.89
CA PHE A 42 -10.60 -5.21 18.71
C PHE A 42 -10.01 -6.38 19.47
N GLU A 43 -10.86 -7.10 20.21
CA GLU A 43 -10.48 -8.23 21.06
C GLU A 43 -9.89 -9.38 20.23
N ASP A 44 -10.42 -9.60 19.03
CA ASP A 44 -10.01 -10.69 18.14
C ASP A 44 -10.18 -10.32 16.65
N HIS A 45 -9.80 -11.27 15.80
CA HIS A 45 -9.90 -11.13 14.35
C HIS A 45 -11.34 -11.06 13.85
N SER A 46 -12.30 -11.71 14.51
CA SER A 46 -13.71 -11.72 14.12
C SER A 46 -14.34 -10.33 14.30
N LYS A 47 -14.00 -9.63 15.39
CA LYS A 47 -14.44 -8.25 15.64
C LYS A 47 -13.82 -7.28 14.64
N TRP A 48 -12.56 -7.46 14.29
CA TRP A 48 -11.89 -6.68 13.26
C TRP A 48 -12.48 -6.94 11.85
N GLU A 49 -12.77 -8.20 11.51
CA GLU A 49 -13.43 -8.58 10.27
C GLU A 49 -14.83 -7.96 10.18
N SER A 50 -15.64 -8.10 11.22
CA SER A 50 -16.96 -7.46 11.32
C SER A 50 -16.89 -5.95 11.12
N TYR A 51 -15.86 -5.29 11.66
CA TYR A 51 -15.66 -3.86 11.42
C TYR A 51 -15.40 -3.56 9.94
N LEU A 52 -14.54 -4.32 9.27
CA LEU A 52 -14.22 -4.12 7.86
C LEU A 52 -15.37 -4.48 6.91
N GLU A 53 -16.25 -5.41 7.28
CA GLU A 53 -17.48 -5.70 6.53
C GLU A 53 -18.45 -4.52 6.53
N ASN A 54 -18.56 -3.83 7.68
CA ASN A 54 -19.51 -2.74 7.87
C ASN A 54 -18.92 -1.35 7.56
N SER A 55 -17.60 -1.24 7.52
CA SER A 55 -16.91 0.03 7.24
C SER A 55 -16.81 0.26 5.74
N TYR A 56 -17.80 0.96 5.19
CA TYR A 56 -17.77 1.42 3.80
C TYR A 56 -16.61 2.43 3.60
N GLN A 57 -15.45 1.89 3.21
CA GLN A 57 -14.29 2.59 2.65
C GLN A 57 -13.90 3.92 3.31
N ASN A 58 -13.60 3.91 4.62
CA ASN A 58 -12.86 5.02 5.22
C ASN A 58 -11.49 5.15 4.53
N ALA A 59 -11.37 6.14 3.63
CA ALA A 59 -10.17 6.37 2.83
C ALA A 59 -8.94 6.75 3.66
N LEU A 60 -9.15 7.26 4.88
CA LEU A 60 -8.08 7.63 5.82
C LEU A 60 -7.55 6.41 6.59
N GLY A 61 -8.36 5.35 6.69
CA GLY A 61 -8.07 4.12 7.43
C GLY A 61 -8.21 4.27 8.94
N VAL A 62 -7.52 3.41 9.70
CA VAL A 62 -7.57 3.35 11.17
C VAL A 62 -6.18 3.14 11.77
N TRP A 63 -6.00 3.57 13.01
CA TRP A 63 -4.94 3.09 13.88
C TRP A 63 -5.47 1.94 14.72
N LEU A 64 -5.00 0.72 14.47
CA LEU A 64 -5.39 -0.44 15.25
C LEU A 64 -4.48 -0.56 16.48
N LYS A 65 -5.05 -0.48 17.67
CA LYS A 65 -4.38 -0.74 18.95
C LYS A 65 -4.23 -2.24 19.15
N ILE A 66 -2.98 -2.69 19.25
CA ILE A 66 -2.60 -4.10 19.38
C ILE A 66 -1.83 -4.28 20.69
N SER A 67 -2.24 -5.27 21.49
CA SER A 67 -1.60 -5.65 22.74
C SER A 67 -0.15 -6.08 22.53
N LYS A 68 0.74 -5.59 23.40
CA LYS A 68 2.10 -6.12 23.55
C LYS A 68 2.04 -7.50 24.22
N LYS A 69 3.16 -8.24 24.17
CA LYS A 69 3.25 -9.59 24.76
C LYS A 69 3.00 -9.61 26.28
N ASN A 70 3.32 -8.53 26.97
CA ASN A 70 3.17 -8.36 28.41
C ASN A 70 1.83 -7.69 28.80
N ALA A 71 0.90 -7.53 27.86
CA ALA A 71 -0.36 -6.89 28.14
C ALA A 71 -1.25 -7.77 29.01
N GLU A 72 -2.02 -7.18 29.93
CA GLU A 72 -2.97 -7.90 30.79
C GLU A 72 -4.08 -8.56 29.98
N LYS A 73 -4.52 -7.92 28.89
CA LYS A 73 -5.57 -8.42 28.00
C LYS A 73 -5.06 -8.50 26.56
N PRO A 74 -5.10 -9.68 25.93
CA PRO A 74 -4.74 -9.79 24.53
C PRO A 74 -5.81 -9.14 23.64
N THR A 75 -5.38 -8.63 22.51
CA THR A 75 -6.23 -8.16 21.41
C THR A 75 -5.99 -9.01 20.17
N VAL A 76 -6.64 -8.66 19.04
CA VAL A 76 -6.22 -9.16 17.73
C VAL A 76 -4.72 -9.01 17.54
N THR A 77 -4.07 -10.08 17.10
CA THR A 77 -2.62 -10.05 16.81
C THR A 77 -2.36 -9.33 15.50
N TYR A 78 -1.13 -8.84 15.29
CA TYR A 78 -0.75 -8.20 14.03
C TYR A 78 -0.99 -9.13 12.82
N ASP A 79 -0.61 -10.41 12.93
CA ASP A 79 -0.75 -11.35 11.81
C ASP A 79 -2.21 -11.63 11.46
N GLN A 80 -3.07 -11.81 12.48
CA GLN A 80 -4.51 -11.92 12.29
C GLN A 80 -5.11 -10.64 11.67
N ALA A 81 -4.72 -9.47 12.16
CA ALA A 81 -5.21 -8.20 11.65
C ALA A 81 -4.81 -7.98 10.18
N LEU A 82 -3.58 -8.35 9.82
CA LEU A 82 -3.09 -8.28 8.45
C LEU A 82 -3.82 -9.27 7.53
N ASP A 83 -4.04 -10.51 7.98
CA ASP A 83 -4.75 -11.51 7.18
C ASP A 83 -6.16 -11.03 6.83
N VAL A 84 -6.91 -10.54 7.83
CA VAL A 84 -8.22 -9.93 7.60
C VAL A 84 -8.07 -8.71 6.68
N ALA A 85 -7.13 -7.80 6.94
CA ALA A 85 -6.94 -6.62 6.08
C ALA A 85 -6.73 -7.00 4.60
N LEU A 86 -5.91 -8.03 4.31
CA LEU A 86 -5.69 -8.51 2.94
C LEU A 86 -6.97 -9.04 2.29
N CYS A 87 -7.83 -9.76 3.04
CA CYS A 87 -9.12 -10.24 2.53
C CYS A 87 -10.02 -9.10 2.04
N PHE A 88 -9.94 -7.91 2.66
CA PHE A 88 -10.76 -6.75 2.33
C PHE A 88 -10.07 -5.72 1.42
N GLY A 89 -8.85 -5.99 0.94
CA GLY A 89 -8.10 -5.06 0.08
C GLY A 89 -7.42 -3.92 0.85
N TRP A 90 -7.23 -4.09 2.15
CA TRP A 90 -6.50 -3.19 3.03
C TRP A 90 -5.05 -3.65 3.19
N ILE A 91 -4.23 -2.77 3.75
CA ILE A 91 -2.82 -3.03 4.06
C ILE A 91 -2.38 -2.28 5.31
N ASP A 92 -1.40 -2.84 6.01
CA ASP A 92 -0.73 -2.18 7.11
C ASP A 92 0.23 -1.07 6.62
N GLY A 93 0.60 -0.18 7.53
CA GLY A 93 1.56 0.89 7.28
C GLY A 93 2.41 1.19 8.50
N GLN A 94 2.32 2.42 8.99
CA GLN A 94 3.14 2.88 10.10
C GLN A 94 2.79 2.17 11.39
N ARG A 95 3.82 1.85 12.18
CA ARG A 95 3.70 1.37 13.55
C ARG A 95 4.20 2.45 14.51
N LYS A 96 3.51 2.66 15.63
CA LYS A 96 3.95 3.57 16.70
C LYS A 96 3.78 2.92 18.06
N ALA A 97 4.64 3.26 19.01
CA ALA A 97 4.37 3.02 20.42
C ALA A 97 3.11 3.80 20.83
N PHE A 98 2.35 3.26 21.78
CA PHE A 98 1.13 3.91 22.26
C PHE A 98 1.14 4.05 23.79
N ASP A 99 1.10 2.93 24.52
CA ASP A 99 1.17 2.91 25.99
C ASP A 99 1.99 1.69 26.47
N GLU A 100 2.06 1.44 27.77
CA GLU A 100 2.81 0.30 28.34
C GLU A 100 2.30 -1.06 27.88
N GLN A 101 1.00 -1.14 27.56
CA GLN A 101 0.27 -2.35 27.25
C GLN A 101 0.08 -2.56 25.73
N HIS A 102 0.16 -1.49 24.93
CA HIS A 102 -0.20 -1.52 23.51
C HIS A 102 0.78 -0.76 22.62
N PHE A 103 0.77 -1.14 21.35
CA PHE A 103 1.25 -0.32 20.25
C PHE A 103 0.10 -0.09 19.27
N ILE A 104 0.24 0.89 18.38
CA ILE A 104 -0.73 1.11 17.30
C ILE A 104 -0.11 0.82 15.94
N GLN A 105 -0.89 0.21 15.05
CA GLN A 105 -0.54 -0.12 13.68
C GLN A 105 -1.57 0.50 12.74
N ARG A 106 -1.11 1.32 11.79
CA ARG A 106 -2.02 1.91 10.80
C ARG A 106 -2.45 0.85 9.80
N PHE A 107 -3.75 0.79 9.51
CA PHE A 107 -4.33 0.01 8.42
C PHE A 107 -5.14 0.94 7.52
N THR A 108 -4.97 0.81 6.22
CA THR A 108 -5.65 1.65 5.22
C THR A 108 -6.08 0.81 4.02
N PRO A 109 -7.14 1.20 3.29
CA PRO A 109 -7.38 0.66 1.95
C PRO A 109 -6.13 0.79 1.08
N ARG A 110 -5.84 -0.21 0.24
CA ARG A 110 -4.74 -0.13 -0.72
C ARG A 110 -5.00 1.00 -1.72
N ARG A 111 -3.94 1.70 -2.10
CA ARG A 111 -4.00 2.77 -3.11
C ARG A 111 -3.68 2.17 -4.47
N LYS A 112 -4.15 2.85 -5.53
CA LYS A 112 -3.72 2.56 -6.90
C LYS A 112 -2.18 2.56 -6.95
N ASN A 113 -1.61 1.43 -7.34
CA ASN A 113 -0.17 1.14 -7.39
C ASN A 113 0.55 0.78 -6.07
N SER A 114 -0.16 0.52 -4.97
CA SER A 114 0.44 -0.01 -3.74
C SER A 114 1.30 -1.25 -4.04
N LEU A 115 2.52 -1.28 -3.51
CA LEU A 115 3.44 -2.40 -3.69
C LEU A 115 2.94 -3.66 -2.98
N TRP A 116 3.42 -4.81 -3.46
CA TRP A 116 3.23 -6.11 -2.83
C TRP A 116 4.57 -6.64 -2.35
N SER A 117 4.57 -7.28 -1.18
CA SER A 117 5.69 -8.08 -0.68
C SER A 117 5.42 -9.54 -0.97
N LYS A 118 6.47 -10.35 -1.12
CA LYS A 118 6.32 -11.81 -1.28
C LYS A 118 5.53 -12.42 -0.11
N ARG A 119 5.81 -11.97 1.12
CA ARG A 119 5.04 -12.35 2.31
C ARG A 119 3.53 -12.15 2.16
N ASN A 120 3.10 -11.02 1.59
CA ASN A 120 1.67 -10.75 1.43
C ASN A 120 1.07 -11.55 0.27
N VAL A 121 1.86 -11.83 -0.77
CA VAL A 121 1.47 -12.76 -1.85
C VAL A 121 1.24 -14.16 -1.28
N ASP A 122 2.15 -14.65 -0.43
CA ASP A 122 2.04 -15.96 0.22
C ASP A 122 0.83 -16.03 1.15
N LYS A 123 0.60 -14.98 1.95
CA LYS A 123 -0.59 -14.86 2.80
C LYS A 123 -1.87 -14.89 1.98
N VAL A 124 -1.95 -14.14 0.88
CA VAL A 124 -3.11 -14.17 0.00
C VAL A 124 -3.31 -15.57 -0.58
N ALA A 125 -2.26 -16.28 -0.99
CA ALA A 125 -2.39 -17.65 -1.50
C ALA A 125 -3.06 -18.57 -0.45
N ALA A 126 -2.60 -18.51 0.80
CA ALA A 126 -3.20 -19.26 1.90
C ALA A 126 -4.65 -18.84 2.18
N LEU A 127 -4.95 -17.53 2.15
CA LEU A 127 -6.30 -17.00 2.38
C LEU A 127 -7.27 -17.33 1.25
N THR A 128 -6.80 -17.40 0.01
CA THR A 128 -7.57 -17.88 -1.15
C THR A 128 -7.88 -19.36 -1.01
N GLN A 129 -6.90 -20.18 -0.62
CA GLN A 129 -7.12 -21.62 -0.39
C GLN A 129 -8.12 -21.87 0.74
N ALA A 130 -8.12 -21.01 1.76
CA ALA A 130 -9.08 -21.07 2.86
C ALA A 130 -10.42 -20.37 2.55
N GLU A 131 -10.66 -19.92 1.31
CA GLU A 131 -11.89 -19.25 0.86
C GLU A 131 -12.25 -17.98 1.68
N ARG A 132 -11.25 -17.31 2.26
CA ARG A 132 -11.46 -16.13 3.11
C ARG A 132 -11.45 -14.80 2.35
N MET A 133 -10.95 -14.80 1.12
CA MET A 133 -10.83 -13.57 0.32
C MET A 133 -12.20 -12.97 0.01
N ARG A 134 -12.36 -11.66 0.24
CA ARG A 134 -13.58 -10.92 -0.11
C ARG A 134 -13.44 -10.26 -1.48
N PRO A 135 -14.55 -9.83 -2.13
CA PRO A 135 -14.49 -9.21 -3.46
C PRO A 135 -13.51 -8.03 -3.56
N ALA A 136 -13.43 -7.19 -2.54
CA ALA A 136 -12.51 -6.06 -2.51
C ALA A 136 -11.02 -6.49 -2.47
N GLY A 137 -10.67 -7.48 -1.64
CA GLY A 137 -9.32 -8.04 -1.62
C GLY A 137 -8.96 -8.71 -2.94
N GLN A 138 -9.89 -9.47 -3.52
CA GLN A 138 -9.67 -10.11 -4.81
C GLN A 138 -9.48 -9.09 -5.95
N ALA A 139 -10.20 -7.97 -5.91
CA ALA A 139 -10.03 -6.89 -6.89
C ALA A 139 -8.61 -6.29 -6.84
N GLU A 140 -8.05 -6.08 -5.65
CA GLU A 140 -6.67 -5.60 -5.47
C GLU A 140 -5.62 -6.60 -5.99
N VAL A 141 -5.85 -7.90 -5.75
CA VAL A 141 -5.01 -8.98 -6.29
C VAL A 141 -5.04 -8.97 -7.82
N ASN A 142 -6.23 -8.92 -8.41
CA ASN A 142 -6.41 -8.91 -9.86
C ASN A 142 -5.76 -7.68 -10.50
N ALA A 143 -5.94 -6.49 -9.90
CA ALA A 143 -5.31 -5.27 -10.38
C ALA A 143 -3.77 -5.36 -10.32
N ALA A 144 -3.21 -5.93 -9.25
CA ALA A 144 -1.77 -6.12 -9.10
C ALA A 144 -1.19 -7.15 -10.08
N LYS A 145 -1.94 -8.19 -10.42
CA LYS A 145 -1.56 -9.14 -11.48
C LYS A 145 -1.59 -8.47 -12.85
N ALA A 146 -2.66 -7.74 -13.16
CA ALA A 146 -2.83 -7.07 -14.45
C ALA A 146 -1.73 -6.04 -14.76
N ASP A 147 -1.23 -5.33 -13.74
CA ASP A 147 -0.14 -4.35 -13.93
C ASP A 147 1.27 -4.88 -13.58
N GLY A 148 1.38 -6.19 -13.28
CA GLY A 148 2.63 -6.89 -12.98
C GLY A 148 3.25 -6.56 -11.62
N ARG A 149 2.58 -5.81 -10.73
CA ARG A 149 3.06 -5.60 -9.34
C ARG A 149 3.10 -6.89 -8.54
N TRP A 150 2.24 -7.85 -8.87
CA TRP A 150 2.18 -9.16 -8.22
C TRP A 150 3.49 -9.94 -8.40
N ASP A 151 3.95 -10.08 -9.65
CA ASP A 151 5.16 -10.85 -9.97
C ASP A 151 6.43 -10.14 -9.49
N ARG A 152 6.38 -8.80 -9.35
CA ARG A 152 7.46 -7.97 -8.83
C ARG A 152 7.39 -7.77 -7.32
N ALA A 153 6.72 -8.66 -6.60
CA ALA A 153 6.62 -8.55 -5.15
C ALA A 153 8.01 -8.60 -4.51
N TYR A 154 8.32 -7.61 -3.67
CA TYR A 154 9.67 -7.46 -3.11
C TYR A 154 9.93 -8.49 -2.01
N SER A 155 11.20 -8.87 -1.88
CA SER A 155 11.64 -9.87 -0.90
C SER A 155 11.66 -9.33 0.54
N SER A 156 11.55 -10.21 1.53
CA SER A 156 11.67 -9.82 2.93
C SER A 156 13.13 -9.52 3.31
N ALA A 157 13.36 -8.86 4.45
CA ALA A 157 14.71 -8.56 4.90
C ALA A 157 15.60 -9.78 5.13
N SER A 158 15.03 -10.96 5.41
CA SER A 158 15.80 -12.20 5.59
C SER A 158 16.19 -12.87 4.27
N THR A 159 15.49 -12.59 3.18
CA THR A 159 15.67 -13.25 1.88
C THR A 159 16.08 -12.29 0.76
N MET A 160 16.32 -11.02 1.08
CA MET A 160 16.68 -10.00 0.11
C MET A 160 18.16 -10.10 -0.22
N GLU A 161 18.44 -10.41 -1.49
CA GLU A 161 19.79 -10.50 -2.02
C GLU A 161 20.27 -9.14 -2.54
N VAL A 162 21.58 -8.99 -2.69
CA VAL A 162 22.19 -7.79 -3.26
C VAL A 162 22.01 -7.84 -4.79
N PRO A 163 21.28 -6.89 -5.41
CA PRO A 163 21.11 -6.87 -6.86
C PRO A 163 22.45 -6.75 -7.59
N SER A 164 22.60 -7.45 -8.72
CA SER A 164 23.86 -7.56 -9.45
C SER A 164 24.44 -6.22 -9.90
N ASP A 165 23.58 -5.26 -10.26
CA ASP A 165 23.96 -3.91 -10.65
C ASP A 165 24.49 -3.09 -9.46
N PHE A 166 23.88 -3.23 -8.28
CA PHE A 166 24.39 -2.63 -7.06
C PHE A 166 25.70 -3.27 -6.58
N ALA A 167 25.79 -4.61 -6.62
CA ALA A 167 27.02 -5.33 -6.33
C ALA A 167 28.16 -4.91 -7.28
N GLY A 168 27.86 -4.74 -8.57
CA GLY A 168 28.81 -4.22 -9.56
C GLY A 168 29.26 -2.79 -9.26
N ALA A 169 28.37 -1.93 -8.77
CA ALA A 169 28.71 -0.56 -8.38
C ALA A 169 29.56 -0.52 -7.11
N LEU A 170 29.24 -1.31 -6.10
CA LEU A 170 30.04 -1.43 -4.87
C LEU A 170 31.46 -1.92 -5.18
N ARG A 171 31.62 -2.94 -6.04
CA ARG A 171 32.96 -3.43 -6.46
C ARG A 171 33.85 -2.38 -7.11
N ARG A 172 33.30 -1.29 -7.66
CA ARG A 172 34.08 -0.18 -8.23
C ARG A 172 34.52 0.86 -7.19
N ASN A 173 34.05 0.76 -5.95
CA ASN A 173 34.41 1.65 -4.85
C ASN A 173 34.73 0.83 -3.59
N ASN A 174 36.03 0.61 -3.35
CA ASN A 174 36.51 -0.26 -2.27
C ASN A 174 36.01 0.19 -0.87
N GLU A 175 35.94 1.49 -0.62
CA GLU A 175 35.51 2.02 0.69
C GLU A 175 34.01 1.80 0.91
N ALA A 176 33.19 2.09 -0.11
CA ALA A 176 31.75 1.81 -0.06
C ALA A 176 31.47 0.31 0.12
N ASN A 177 32.23 -0.56 -0.56
CA ASN A 177 32.05 -2.01 -0.45
C ASN A 177 32.36 -2.53 0.96
N LYS A 178 33.51 -2.13 1.53
CA LYS A 178 33.89 -2.50 2.89
C LYS A 178 32.85 -2.03 3.91
N PHE A 179 32.43 -0.77 3.82
CA PHE A 179 31.45 -0.23 4.76
C PHE A 179 30.10 -0.96 4.64
N PHE A 180 29.63 -1.22 3.41
CA PHE A 180 28.39 -1.97 3.18
C PHE A 180 28.43 -3.39 3.74
N ASP A 181 29.57 -4.08 3.66
CA ASP A 181 29.74 -5.42 4.21
C ASP A 181 29.78 -5.44 5.75
N ALA A 182 30.22 -4.33 6.37
CA ALA A 182 30.18 -4.15 7.82
C ALA A 182 28.78 -3.81 8.38
N LEU A 183 27.84 -3.40 7.52
CA LEU A 183 26.47 -3.07 7.95
C LEU A 183 25.69 -4.30 8.42
N ASN A 184 24.85 -4.11 9.43
CA ASN A 184 23.93 -5.16 9.85
C ASN A 184 22.77 -5.34 8.84
N LYS A 185 22.02 -6.44 8.96
CA LYS A 185 20.94 -6.80 8.03
C LYS A 185 19.88 -5.69 7.87
N THR A 186 19.51 -5.00 8.95
CA THR A 186 18.51 -3.93 8.93
C THR A 186 19.01 -2.73 8.12
N GLN A 187 20.27 -2.32 8.34
CA GLN A 187 20.89 -1.24 7.59
C GLN A 187 21.02 -1.58 6.10
N ARG A 188 21.51 -2.79 5.77
CA ARG A 188 21.61 -3.26 4.37
C ARG A 188 20.24 -3.26 3.70
N TYR A 189 19.22 -3.80 4.37
CA TYR A 189 17.85 -3.87 3.84
C TYR A 189 17.30 -2.50 3.43
N ALA A 190 17.61 -1.42 4.18
CA ALA A 190 17.15 -0.08 3.84
C ALA A 190 17.62 0.38 2.45
N PHE A 191 18.84 0.03 2.05
CA PHE A 191 19.39 0.28 0.72
C PHE A 191 18.77 -0.65 -0.32
N LEU A 192 18.83 -1.96 -0.06
CA LEU A 192 18.38 -3.00 -1.00
C LEU A 192 16.91 -2.83 -1.37
N TRP A 193 16.05 -2.61 -0.38
CA TRP A 193 14.61 -2.41 -0.60
C TRP A 193 14.34 -1.17 -1.47
N ARG A 194 15.05 -0.05 -1.23
CA ARG A 194 14.89 1.17 -2.04
C ARG A 194 15.38 0.98 -3.48
N ILE A 195 16.39 0.14 -3.70
CA ILE A 195 16.86 -0.21 -5.03
C ILE A 195 15.82 -1.12 -5.73
N GLU A 196 15.44 -2.24 -5.09
CA GLU A 196 14.49 -3.23 -5.63
C GLU A 196 13.15 -2.60 -6.01
N THR A 197 12.64 -1.68 -5.20
CA THR A 197 11.36 -1.00 -5.45
C THR A 197 11.44 0.17 -6.44
N THR A 198 12.65 0.60 -6.86
CA THR A 198 12.83 1.68 -7.85
C THR A 198 12.75 1.14 -9.27
N ARG A 199 11.67 1.50 -9.99
CA ARG A 199 11.35 0.93 -11.31
C ARG A 199 12.09 1.57 -12.49
N ARG A 200 12.18 2.90 -12.53
CA ARG A 200 12.74 3.61 -13.69
C ARG A 200 14.25 3.35 -13.75
N PRO A 201 14.79 2.76 -14.83
CA PRO A 201 16.21 2.41 -14.92
C PRO A 201 17.15 3.58 -14.61
N GLU A 202 16.82 4.77 -15.11
CA GLU A 202 17.61 5.98 -14.91
C GLU A 202 17.59 6.41 -13.44
N THR A 203 16.42 6.31 -12.81
CA THR A 203 16.27 6.63 -11.37
C THR A 203 16.97 5.59 -10.51
N ARG A 204 16.95 4.31 -10.92
CA ARG A 204 17.63 3.21 -10.23
C ARG A 204 19.14 3.40 -10.27
N LYS A 205 19.70 3.69 -11.45
CA LYS A 205 21.14 3.99 -11.61
C LYS A 205 21.55 5.16 -10.73
N ARG A 206 20.86 6.30 -10.83
CA ARG A 206 21.15 7.49 -9.99
C ARG A 206 21.10 7.17 -8.50
N LYS A 207 20.14 6.34 -8.06
CA LYS A 207 20.01 5.94 -6.67
C LYS A 207 21.15 5.03 -6.21
N ILE A 208 21.57 4.10 -7.06
CA ILE A 208 22.75 3.26 -6.81
C ILE A 208 23.99 4.15 -6.65
N ASP A 209 24.20 5.10 -7.56
CA ASP A 209 25.36 6.01 -7.50
C ASP A 209 25.34 6.85 -6.20
N GLN A 210 24.18 7.38 -5.81
CA GLN A 210 24.00 8.09 -4.54
C GLN A 210 24.30 7.22 -3.32
N PHE A 211 23.87 5.96 -3.33
CA PHE A 211 24.10 5.05 -2.22
C PHE A 211 25.56 4.65 -2.10
N VAL A 212 26.25 4.42 -3.23
CA VAL A 212 27.70 4.17 -3.24
C VAL A 212 28.45 5.36 -2.64
N ASN A 213 28.08 6.59 -2.99
CA ASN A 213 28.71 7.79 -2.41
C ASN A 213 28.45 7.91 -0.89
N LEU A 214 27.20 7.72 -0.44
CA LEU A 214 26.88 7.72 0.99
C LEU A 214 27.68 6.67 1.77
N LEU A 215 27.80 5.47 1.22
CA LEU A 215 28.54 4.37 1.84
C LEU A 215 30.05 4.65 1.86
N ALA A 216 30.61 5.27 0.82
CA ALA A 216 32.01 5.70 0.80
C ALA A 216 32.30 6.77 1.88
N GLU A 217 31.31 7.61 2.17
CA GLU A 217 31.33 8.57 3.28
C GLU A 217 31.01 7.96 4.66
N HIS A 218 30.86 6.64 4.75
CA HIS A 218 30.51 5.91 5.99
C HIS A 218 29.15 6.33 6.60
N LYS A 219 28.18 6.70 5.75
CA LYS A 219 26.83 7.11 6.14
C LYS A 219 25.79 6.04 5.84
N THR A 220 24.75 5.99 6.66
CA THR A 220 23.57 5.12 6.48
C THR A 220 22.31 5.92 6.13
N LEU A 221 21.23 5.23 5.73
CA LEU A 221 19.90 5.79 5.46
C LEU A 221 19.05 5.98 6.71
#